data_AF-A0A946XIZ6-F1
#
_entry.id   AF-A0A946XIZ6-F1
#
_cell.length_a   1.000
_cell.length_b   1.000
_cell.length_c   1.000
_cell.angle_alpha   90.00
_cell.angle_beta   90.00
_cell.angle_gamma   90.00
#
_symmetry.space_group_name_H-M   'P 1'
#
loop_
_entity.id
_entity.type
_entity.pdbx_description
1 polymer ?
#
loop_
_entity_poly.entity_id
_entity_poly.type
_entity_poly.pdbx_seq_one_letter_code
_entity_poly.pdbx_strand_id
1 'polypeptide(L)'
;EFILFDTADGAVPSPPPGPFYYEMAGAVQDIECEPGGRYVFVASDFDSKELSVIRPSGIVVGQSAEATYFDAPEMGYGVSYDLSRDRLFFVTSNTLYIFKPGN
;
A
#
# COMPACT_ATOMS: atom_id res chain seq x y z
N GLU A 1 -10.08 -4.98 -3.44
CA GLU A 1 -10.71 -3.95 -2.59
C GLU A 1 -9.78 -3.56 -1.44
N PHE A 2 -9.33 -2.29 -1.38
CA PHE A 2 -8.61 -1.70 -0.24
C PHE A 2 -9.49 -0.62 0.40
N ILE A 3 -9.64 -0.65 1.73
CA ILE A 3 -10.56 0.22 2.48
C ILE A 3 -9.78 0.98 3.55
N LEU A 4 -9.85 2.32 3.50
CA LEU A 4 -9.30 3.21 4.53
C LEU A 4 -10.42 3.73 5.43
N PHE A 5 -10.29 3.49 6.75
CA PHE A 5 -11.22 3.99 7.76
C PHE A 5 -10.56 5.10 8.59
N ASP A 6 -11.17 6.29 8.61
CA ASP A 6 -10.88 7.30 9.63
C ASP A 6 -11.77 7.01 10.86
N THR A 7 -11.19 6.91 12.05
CA THR A 7 -11.91 6.49 13.26
C THR A 7 -11.98 7.58 14.33
N ALA A 8 -11.55 8.81 14.00
CA ALA A 8 -11.47 9.90 14.98
C ALA A 8 -12.83 10.24 15.63
N ASP A 9 -13.93 10.13 14.90
CA ASP A 9 -15.28 10.56 15.33
C ASP A 9 -16.34 9.44 15.39
N GLY A 10 -15.95 8.17 15.21
CA GLY A 10 -16.88 7.03 15.22
C GLY A 10 -16.37 5.81 14.46
N ALA A 11 -17.08 4.69 14.52
CA ALA A 11 -16.63 3.42 13.92
C ALA A 11 -16.48 3.47 12.39
N VAL A 12 -17.13 4.44 11.72
CA VAL A 12 -17.00 4.73 10.28
C VAL A 12 -17.35 6.22 10.08
N PRO A 13 -16.56 7.03 9.36
CA PRO A 13 -16.95 8.39 9.04
C PRO A 13 -18.16 8.35 8.12
N SER A 14 -19.24 9.04 8.51
CA SER A 14 -20.36 9.28 7.61
C SER A 14 -19.89 10.16 6.44
N PRO A 15 -20.28 9.88 5.18
CA PRO A 15 -19.87 10.71 4.07
C PRO A 15 -20.56 12.09 4.17
N PRO A 16 -19.87 13.22 3.91
CA PRO A 16 -18.47 13.38 3.45
C PRO A 16 -17.48 13.77 4.56
N PRO A 17 -16.19 13.37 4.50
CA PRO A 17 -15.50 12.77 3.35
C PRO A 17 -15.25 11.25 3.54
N GLY A 18 -16.25 10.51 4.04
CA GLY A 18 -16.21 9.06 4.29
C GLY A 18 -15.88 8.17 3.08
N PRO A 19 -15.76 6.85 3.31
CA PRO A 19 -14.60 6.02 2.95
C PRO A 19 -14.17 6.06 1.48
N PHE A 20 -12.85 6.04 1.27
CA PHE A 20 -12.22 6.01 -0.04
C PHE A 20 -12.04 4.57 -0.54
N TYR A 21 -12.34 4.36 -1.82
CA TYR A 21 -12.19 3.07 -2.51
C TYR A 21 -11.13 3.19 -3.58
N TYR A 22 -10.13 2.31 -3.52
CA TYR A 22 -9.17 2.12 -4.61
C TYR A 22 -9.10 0.64 -4.96
N GLU A 23 -9.40 0.36 -6.24
CA GLU A 23 -9.27 -0.97 -6.79
C GLU A 23 -7.81 -1.27 -7.07
N MET A 24 -7.29 -2.25 -6.34
CA MET A 24 -6.00 -2.85 -6.63
C MET A 24 -6.17 -3.80 -7.82
N ALA A 25 -5.16 -3.83 -8.68
CA ALA A 25 -5.06 -4.89 -9.67
C ALA A 25 -4.60 -6.17 -8.95
N GLY A 26 -5.29 -7.29 -9.18
CA GLY A 26 -5.00 -8.57 -8.53
C GLY A 26 -5.46 -8.70 -7.07
N ALA A 27 -5.14 -9.83 -6.46
CA ALA A 27 -5.41 -10.10 -5.05
C ALA A 27 -4.31 -9.48 -4.18
N VAL A 28 -4.73 -8.65 -3.23
CA VAL A 28 -3.86 -8.10 -2.20
C VAL A 28 -3.55 -9.20 -1.19
N GLN A 29 -2.27 -9.49 -1.01
CA GLN A 29 -1.80 -10.52 -0.08
C GLN A 29 -1.44 -9.91 1.27
N ASP A 30 -0.87 -8.71 1.28
CA ASP A 30 -0.46 -8.03 2.50
C ASP A 30 -0.41 -6.52 2.31
N ILE A 31 -0.51 -5.79 3.42
CA ILE A 31 -0.49 -4.34 3.45
C ILE A 31 0.18 -3.81 4.71
N GLU A 32 1.02 -2.80 4.52
CA GLU A 32 1.69 -2.11 5.61
C GLU A 32 1.59 -0.60 5.41
N CYS A 33 1.25 0.13 6.46
CA CYS A 33 1.26 1.58 6.45
C CYS A 33 2.51 2.09 7.17
N GLU A 34 3.23 3.03 6.56
CA GLU A 34 4.27 3.76 7.24
C GLU A 34 3.67 4.47 8.49
N PRO A 35 4.32 4.45 9.67
CA PRO A 35 3.69 4.96 10.91
C PRO A 35 3.21 6.43 10.86
N GLY A 36 3.83 7.27 10.04
CA GLY A 36 3.41 8.64 9.75
C GLY A 36 2.28 8.79 8.73
N GLY A 37 1.76 7.69 8.18
CA GLY A 37 0.66 7.66 7.22
C GLY A 37 1.00 8.20 5.83
N ARG A 38 2.29 8.45 5.54
CA ARG A 38 2.70 9.06 4.27
C ARG A 38 2.63 8.08 3.10
N TYR A 39 2.91 6.81 3.38
CA TYR A 39 2.96 5.76 2.40
C TYR A 39 2.21 4.52 2.88
N VAL A 40 1.53 3.87 1.94
CA VAL A 40 0.96 2.54 2.10
C VAL A 40 1.64 1.62 1.11
N PHE A 41 2.19 0.52 1.61
CA PHE A 41 2.86 -0.52 0.84
C PHE A 41 1.91 -1.70 0.71
N VAL A 42 1.78 -2.24 -0.50
CA VAL A 42 0.86 -3.33 -0.79
C VAL A 42 1.56 -4.41 -1.57
N ALA A 43 1.53 -5.64 -1.05
CA ALA A 43 1.93 -6.84 -1.78
C ALA A 43 0.71 -7.40 -2.53
N SER A 44 0.90 -7.76 -3.80
CA SER A 44 -0.15 -8.40 -4.61
C SER A 44 0.39 -9.54 -5.47
N ASP A 45 -0.53 -10.35 -5.97
CA ASP A 45 -0.25 -11.38 -6.98
C ASP A 45 -0.40 -10.88 -8.43
N PHE A 46 -0.51 -9.57 -8.62
CA PHE A 46 -0.71 -8.99 -9.94
C PHE A 46 0.61 -8.86 -10.69
N ASP A 47 0.70 -9.54 -11.84
CA ASP A 47 1.80 -9.43 -12.78
C ASP A 47 2.16 -7.95 -13.03
N SER A 48 3.44 -7.60 -12.86
CA SER A 48 4.04 -6.26 -13.00
C SER A 48 3.74 -5.24 -11.89
N LYS A 49 3.01 -5.62 -10.83
CA LYS A 49 2.68 -4.76 -9.68
C LYS A 49 2.68 -5.51 -8.35
N GLU A 50 3.62 -6.42 -8.19
CA GLU A 50 3.73 -7.30 -7.04
C GLU A 50 3.99 -6.49 -5.76
N LEU A 51 4.63 -5.33 -5.87
CA LEU A 51 4.68 -4.31 -4.84
C LEU A 51 4.15 -2.97 -5.37
N SER A 52 3.17 -2.40 -4.68
CA SER A 52 2.62 -1.06 -4.93
C SER A 52 2.92 -0.13 -3.74
N VAL A 53 3.35 1.10 -4.03
CA VAL A 53 3.60 2.15 -3.04
C VAL A 53 2.64 3.31 -3.34
N ILE A 54 1.74 3.57 -2.40
CA ILE A 54 0.66 4.55 -2.56
C ILE A 54 0.91 5.70 -1.60
N ARG A 55 0.64 6.94 -2.05
CA ARG A 55 0.62 8.12 -1.19
C ARG A 55 -0.83 8.48 -0.84
N PRO A 56 -1.28 8.24 0.41
CA PRO A 56 -2.69 8.47 0.76
C PRO A 56 -3.12 9.94 0.63
N SER A 57 -2.23 10.89 0.87
CA SER A 57 -2.55 12.33 0.76
C SER A 57 -2.87 12.80 -0.67
N GLY A 58 -2.46 12.05 -1.69
CA GLY A 58 -2.72 12.37 -3.10
C GLY A 58 -4.03 11.77 -3.62
N ILE A 59 -4.76 11.06 -2.77
CA ILE A 59 -6.00 10.40 -3.13
C ILE A 59 -7.11 11.44 -3.29
N VAL A 60 -7.72 11.48 -4.47
CA VAL A 60 -8.89 12.31 -4.77
C VAL A 60 -10.04 11.41 -5.19
N VAL A 61 -11.24 11.65 -4.64
CA VAL A 61 -12.45 10.89 -4.98
C VAL A 61 -12.69 10.93 -6.49
N GLY A 62 -12.85 9.75 -7.09
CA GLY A 62 -13.06 9.61 -8.54
C GLY A 62 -11.80 9.68 -9.40
N GLN A 63 -10.60 9.76 -8.78
CA GLN A 63 -9.32 9.71 -9.47
C GLN A 63 -8.51 8.50 -9.01
N SER A 64 -7.66 7.99 -9.92
CA SER A 64 -6.68 6.96 -9.57
C SER A 64 -5.68 7.51 -8.56
N ALA A 65 -5.38 6.74 -7.51
CA ALA A 65 -4.31 7.10 -6.59
C ALA A 65 -2.96 7.14 -7.32
N GLU A 66 -2.11 8.10 -6.93
CA GLU A 66 -0.70 8.09 -7.30
C GLU A 66 -0.03 6.87 -6.64
N ALA A 67 0.39 5.93 -7.47
CA ALA A 67 1.08 4.72 -7.04
C ALA A 67 2.35 4.51 -7.87
N THR A 68 3.42 4.11 -7.18
CA THR A 68 4.64 3.58 -7.82
C THR A 68 4.62 2.07 -7.70
N TYR A 69 5.06 1.37 -8.73
CA TYR A 69 5.06 -0.09 -8.77
C TYR A 69 6.48 -0.62 -8.88
N PHE A 70 6.69 -1.79 -8.30
CA PHE A 70 7.86 -2.62 -8.53
C PHE A 70 7.40 -3.95 -9.11
N ASP A 71 7.94 -4.25 -10.29
CA ASP A 71 7.73 -5.48 -11.06
C ASP A 71 8.71 -6.53 -10.55
N ALA A 72 8.18 -7.51 -9.81
CA ALA A 72 8.94 -8.64 -9.31
C ALA A 72 8.64 -9.87 -10.18
N PRO A 73 9.62 -10.76 -10.44
CA PRO A 73 9.38 -11.95 -11.26
C PRO A 73 8.41 -12.96 -10.64
N GLU A 74 8.14 -12.86 -9.33
CA GLU A 74 7.25 -13.76 -8.61
C GLU A 74 6.23 -12.99 -7.78
N MET A 75 5.07 -13.62 -7.54
CA MET A 75 3.97 -13.08 -6.73
C MET A 75 4.45 -12.53 -5.37
N GLY A 76 3.95 -11.35 -5.01
CA GLY A 76 4.19 -10.73 -3.71
C GLY A 76 3.32 -11.33 -2.61
N TYR A 77 3.88 -11.52 -1.41
CA TYR A 77 3.17 -12.13 -0.27
C TYR A 77 3.19 -11.31 1.01
N GLY A 78 4.24 -10.53 1.24
CA GLY A 78 4.41 -9.86 2.52
C GLY A 78 5.16 -8.54 2.39
N VAL A 79 4.75 -7.57 3.18
CA VAL A 79 5.40 -6.26 3.30
C VAL A 79 5.59 -5.89 4.77
N SER A 80 6.72 -5.28 5.09
CA SER A 80 6.96 -4.73 6.43
C SER A 80 7.87 -3.52 6.34
N TYR A 81 7.56 -2.47 7.08
CA TYR A 81 8.34 -1.23 7.07
C TYR A 81 8.98 -0.96 8.43
N ASP A 82 10.31 -0.87 8.44
CA ASP A 82 11.08 -0.46 9.60
C ASP A 82 11.38 1.04 9.52
N LEU A 83 10.61 1.84 10.25
CA LEU A 83 10.79 3.28 10.38
C LEU A 83 12.16 3.65 10.98
N SER A 84 12.71 2.85 11.90
CA SER A 84 13.96 3.17 12.59
C SER A 84 15.17 3.11 11.66
N ARG A 85 15.09 2.26 10.62
CA ARG A 85 16.15 2.07 9.62
C ARG A 85 15.80 2.66 8.26
N ASP A 86 14.57 3.14 8.10
CA ASP A 86 13.98 3.54 6.83
C ASP A 86 14.16 2.44 5.77
N ARG A 87 13.60 1.26 6.07
CA ARG A 87 13.70 0.07 5.21
C ARG A 87 12.34 -0.56 5.00
N LEU A 88 12.02 -0.81 3.74
CA LEU A 88 10.88 -1.63 3.35
C LEU A 88 11.40 -3.03 3.01
N PHE A 89 10.80 -4.02 3.66
CA PHE A 89 11.00 -5.44 3.38
C PHE A 89 9.80 -5.92 2.57
N PHE A 90 10.06 -6.60 1.45
CA PHE A 90 9.05 -7.15 0.59
C PHE A 90 9.42 -8.60 0.23
N VAL A 91 8.53 -9.53 0.48
CA VAL A 91 8.75 -10.96 0.28
C VAL A 91 7.87 -11.44 -0.88
N THR A 92 8.48 -12.10 -1.84
CA THR A 92 7.81 -12.88 -2.89
C THR A 92 7.84 -14.37 -2.54
N SER A 93 7.35 -15.25 -3.43
CA SER A 93 7.45 -16.70 -3.26
C SER A 93 8.88 -17.17 -2.96
N ASN A 94 9.88 -16.51 -3.55
CA ASN A 94 11.27 -17.00 -3.57
C ASN A 94 12.32 -15.94 -3.19
N THR A 95 11.96 -14.66 -3.14
CA THR A 95 12.91 -13.56 -2.99
C THR A 95 12.50 -12.61 -1.87
N LEU A 96 13.47 -12.21 -1.04
CA LEU A 96 13.32 -11.08 -0.12
C LEU A 96 14.01 -9.85 -0.72
N TYR A 97 13.22 -8.83 -1.01
CA TYR A 97 13.68 -7.51 -1.41
C TYR A 97 13.77 -6.59 -0.21
N ILE A 98 14.81 -5.75 -0.20
CA ILE A 98 15.00 -4.72 0.82
C ILE A 98 15.19 -3.39 0.10
N PHE A 99 14.25 -2.49 0.26
CA PHE A 99 14.29 -1.15 -0.32
C PHE A 99 14.66 -0.10 0.74
N LYS A 100 15.31 0.96 0.30
CA LYS A 100 15.44 2.21 1.05
C LYS A 100 14.49 3.24 0.42
N PRO A 101 13.40 3.63 1.08
CA PRO A 101 12.53 4.69 0.59
C PRO A 101 13.25 6.05 0.60
N GLY A 102 13.09 6.82 -0.48
CA GLY A 102 13.74 8.12 -0.63
C GLY A 102 15.22 8.04 -1.06
N ASN A 103 15.59 8.91 -2.01
CA ASN A 103 16.98 9.35 -2.18
C ASN A 103 17.20 10.58 -1.32
#